data_AF-Q8K4E4-F1
#
_entry.id   AF-Q8K4E4-F1
#
_cell.length_a   1.000
_cell.length_b   1.000
_cell.length_c   1.000
_cell.angle_alpha   90.00
_cell.angle_beta   90.00
_cell.angle_gamma   90.00
#
_symmetry.space_group_name_H-M   'P 1'
#
loop_
_entity.id
_entity.type
_entity.pdbx_description
1 polymer ?
#
loop_
_entity_poly.entity_id
_entity_poly.type
_entity_poly.pdbx_seq_one_letter_code
_entity_poly.pdbx_strand_id
1 'polypeptide(L)'
;MAYVTWLLAILHVHKALCEETLWDTTVRLSETMTLECVYPLTHNLTQVEWTKNTGTKTVSIAVYNPNHNMHIESNYLHRVHFLNSTVGFRNMSLSFYNASEADIGIYSCLFHAFPNGPWEKKIKVVWSDSFEIAAPSDSYLSAEPGQDVTLTCQLPRTWPVQQVIWEKVQPHQVEPINILSFPSLEG
;
A
#
# COMPACT_ATOMS: atom_id res chain seq x y z
N MET A 1 60.92 -29.53 -7.53
CA MET A 1 59.51 -29.77 -7.19
C MET A 1 58.82 -28.42 -7.13
N ALA A 2 57.97 -28.09 -8.10
CA ALA A 2 57.32 -26.79 -8.20
C ALA A 2 55.93 -26.86 -7.54
N TYR A 3 55.69 -25.97 -6.57
CA TYR A 3 54.45 -25.89 -5.80
C TYR A 3 53.46 -25.01 -6.58
N VAL A 4 52.35 -25.59 -7.04
CA VAL A 4 51.28 -24.85 -7.74
C VAL A 4 50.30 -24.35 -6.68
N THR A 5 50.36 -23.06 -6.35
CA THR A 5 49.39 -22.41 -5.46
C THR A 5 48.12 -22.07 -6.24
N TRP A 6 47.03 -22.80 -5.96
CA TRP A 6 45.69 -22.49 -6.47
C TRP A 6 45.08 -21.36 -5.63
N LEU A 7 44.91 -20.19 -6.22
CA LEU A 7 44.11 -19.11 -5.61
C LEU A 7 42.63 -19.36 -5.95
N LEU A 8 41.88 -19.89 -4.99
CA LEU A 8 40.42 -19.97 -5.05
C LEU A 8 39.86 -18.57 -4.78
N ALA A 9 39.39 -17.88 -5.83
CA ALA A 9 38.59 -16.67 -5.67
C ALA A 9 37.17 -17.09 -5.28
N ILE A 10 36.78 -16.84 -4.03
CA ILE A 10 35.41 -17.06 -3.55
C ILE A 10 34.58 -15.84 -3.95
N LEU A 11 33.64 -16.04 -4.87
CA LEU A 11 32.72 -15.01 -5.34
C LEU A 11 31.60 -14.88 -4.29
N HIS A 12 31.74 -13.92 -3.38
CA HIS A 12 30.68 -13.60 -2.42
C HIS A 12 29.53 -12.87 -3.13
N VAL A 13 28.59 -13.64 -3.68
CA VAL A 13 27.29 -13.13 -4.14
C VAL A 13 26.51 -12.73 -2.90
N HIS A 14 26.57 -11.45 -2.53
CA HIS A 14 25.64 -10.89 -1.57
C HIS A 14 24.31 -10.74 -2.30
N LYS A 15 23.37 -11.67 -2.06
CA LYS A 15 21.95 -11.38 -2.31
C LYS A 15 21.59 -10.23 -1.37
N ALA A 16 21.62 -9.01 -1.88
CA ALA A 16 20.81 -7.96 -1.28
C ALA A 16 19.37 -8.46 -1.40
N LEU A 17 18.77 -8.85 -0.27
CA LEU A 17 17.34 -9.04 -0.19
C LEU A 17 16.76 -7.67 -0.53
N CYS A 18 16.28 -7.50 -1.76
CA CYS A 18 15.48 -6.33 -2.10
C CYS A 18 14.28 -6.44 -1.16
N GLU A 19 14.22 -5.57 -0.15
CA GLU A 19 13.02 -5.42 0.65
C GLU A 19 11.96 -4.93 -0.32
N GLU A 20 11.14 -5.84 -0.82
CA GLU A 20 10.04 -5.49 -1.71
C GLU A 20 9.12 -4.58 -0.90
N THR A 21 9.21 -3.28 -1.12
CA THR A 21 8.27 -2.32 -0.55
C THR A 21 6.94 -2.51 -1.26
N LEU A 22 6.19 -3.52 -0.82
CA LEU A 22 4.82 -3.73 -1.23
C LEU A 22 4.00 -2.55 -0.68
N TRP A 23 3.22 -1.92 -1.56
CA TRP A 23 2.22 -0.93 -1.18
C TRP A 23 0.85 -1.62 -1.07
N ASP A 24 0.04 -1.20 -0.10
CA ASP A 24 -1.27 -1.77 0.16
C ASP A 24 -2.34 -1.23 -0.79
N THR A 25 -2.09 -0.12 -1.48
CA THR A 25 -3.08 0.47 -2.39
C THR A 25 -2.36 1.27 -3.46
N THR A 26 -2.84 1.16 -4.71
CA THR A 26 -2.43 2.05 -5.80
C THR A 26 -3.59 2.97 -6.15
N VAL A 27 -3.34 4.28 -6.14
CA VAL A 27 -4.33 5.31 -6.47
C VAL A 27 -3.89 6.04 -7.71
N ARG A 28 -4.83 6.28 -8.61
CA ARG A 28 -4.61 7.12 -9.79
C ARG A 28 -4.55 8.58 -9.38
N LEU A 29 -3.54 9.31 -9.86
CA LEU A 29 -3.45 10.76 -9.68
C LEU A 29 -4.70 11.47 -10.26
N SER A 30 -5.33 12.31 -9.45
CA SER A 30 -6.37 13.25 -9.85
C SER A 30 -6.29 14.51 -8.98
N GLU A 31 -6.79 15.65 -9.47
CA GLU A 31 -6.71 16.94 -8.77
C GLU A 31 -7.29 16.87 -7.35
N THR A 32 -8.40 16.14 -7.19
CA THR A 32 -9.10 15.94 -5.91
C THR A 32 -8.98 14.50 -5.40
N MET A 33 -7.83 13.86 -5.62
CA MET A 33 -7.62 12.49 -5.16
C MET A 33 -7.72 12.39 -3.63
N THR A 34 -8.20 11.25 -3.17
CA THR A 34 -8.26 10.91 -1.74
C THR A 34 -7.50 9.62 -1.50
N LEU A 35 -6.57 9.67 -0.55
CA LEU A 35 -5.81 8.51 -0.09
C LEU A 35 -6.55 7.91 1.10
N GLU A 36 -7.34 6.87 0.86
CA GLU A 36 -8.16 6.26 1.90
C GLU A 36 -7.29 5.57 2.95
N CYS A 37 -7.48 5.97 4.20
CA CYS A 37 -6.81 5.35 5.34
C CYS A 37 -7.74 5.25 6.55
N VAL A 38 -8.26 4.03 6.76
CA VAL A 38 -9.19 3.70 7.83
C VAL A 38 -8.57 2.61 8.70
N TYR A 39 -8.43 2.88 9.99
CA TYR A 39 -7.91 1.90 10.94
C TYR A 39 -8.91 0.75 11.13
N PRO A 40 -8.54 -0.51 10.80
CA PRO A 40 -9.51 -1.61 10.69
C PRO A 40 -9.89 -2.23 12.05
N LEU A 41 -9.16 -1.87 13.12
CA LEU A 41 -9.30 -2.50 14.42
C LEU A 41 -10.00 -1.59 15.43
N THR A 42 -10.45 -2.16 16.54
CA THR A 42 -11.21 -1.46 17.58
C THR A 42 -10.35 -0.87 18.70
N HIS A 43 -9.02 -0.96 18.58
CA HIS A 43 -8.08 -0.42 19.58
C HIS A 43 -8.24 1.09 19.80
N ASN A 44 -7.78 1.56 20.95
CA ASN A 44 -7.63 2.98 21.23
C ASN A 44 -6.41 3.51 20.53
N LEU A 45 -6.61 4.57 19.76
CA LEU A 45 -5.56 5.22 18.99
C LEU A 45 -4.92 6.33 19.84
N THR A 46 -3.62 6.54 19.67
CA THR A 46 -2.85 7.56 20.40
C THR A 46 -2.27 8.63 19.49
N GLN A 47 -2.03 8.31 18.22
CA GLN A 47 -1.50 9.25 17.23
C GLN A 47 -1.74 8.70 15.83
N VAL A 48 -1.85 9.59 14.85
CA VAL A 48 -1.81 9.25 13.42
C VAL A 48 -0.82 10.17 12.73
N GLU A 49 0.00 9.62 11.84
CA GLU A 49 0.96 10.37 11.05
C GLU A 49 0.81 10.05 9.55
N TRP A 50 0.83 11.09 8.73
CA TRP A 50 0.97 10.99 7.29
C TRP A 50 2.35 11.42 6.87
N THR A 51 3.00 10.59 6.06
CA THR A 51 4.29 10.91 5.46
C THR A 51 4.31 10.59 3.97
N LYS A 52 5.23 11.24 3.25
CA LYS A 52 5.54 10.94 1.84
C LYS A 52 6.99 10.53 1.70
N ASN A 53 7.22 9.39 1.08
CA ASN A 53 8.54 8.88 0.76
C ASN A 53 9.00 9.48 -0.58
N THR A 54 10.03 10.32 -0.51
CA THR A 54 10.69 10.96 -1.66
C THR A 54 12.06 10.30 -1.86
N GLY A 55 12.07 9.05 -2.31
CA GLY A 55 13.29 8.26 -2.49
C GLY A 55 13.93 7.88 -1.15
N THR A 56 14.99 8.59 -0.74
CA THR A 56 15.73 8.32 0.50
C THR A 56 15.27 9.14 1.70
N LYS A 57 14.32 10.06 1.51
CA LYS A 57 13.81 10.94 2.56
C LYS A 57 12.32 10.72 2.76
N THR A 58 11.91 10.73 4.02
CA THR A 58 10.50 10.76 4.40
C THR A 58 10.15 12.19 4.80
N VAL A 59 9.12 12.74 4.19
CA VAL A 59 8.60 14.09 4.46
C VAL A 59 7.32 13.95 5.25
N SER A 60 7.26 14.54 6.45
CA SER A 60 6.01 14.57 7.21
C SER A 60 5.00 15.52 6.54
N ILE A 61 3.75 15.06 6.42
CA ILE A 61 2.63 15.82 5.86
C ILE A 61 1.78 16.35 6.99
N ALA A 62 1.34 15.45 7.88
CA ALA A 62 0.45 15.78 8.96
C ALA A 62 0.63 14.82 10.14
N VAL A 63 0.47 15.35 11.35
CA VAL A 63 0.47 14.57 12.59
C VAL A 63 -0.77 14.95 13.39
N TYR A 64 -1.53 13.96 13.82
CA TYR A 64 -2.69 14.13 14.67
C TYR A 64 -2.49 13.38 15.99
N ASN A 65 -2.69 14.07 17.11
CA ASN A 65 -2.66 13.49 18.45
C ASN A 65 -3.97 13.87 19.16
N PRO A 66 -4.70 12.95 19.82
CA PRO A 66 -5.99 13.24 20.46
C PRO A 66 -5.95 14.31 21.55
N ASN A 67 -4.79 14.47 22.18
CA ASN A 67 -4.57 15.42 23.26
C ASN A 67 -4.10 16.80 22.74
N HIS A 68 -3.81 16.92 21.44
CA HIS A 68 -3.28 18.12 20.80
C HIS A 68 -4.08 18.43 19.52
N ASN A 69 -3.77 19.55 18.87
CA ASN A 69 -4.38 19.86 17.59
C ASN A 69 -3.67 19.12 16.44
N MET A 70 -4.40 18.94 15.34
CA MET A 70 -3.81 18.48 14.08
C MET A 70 -2.72 19.45 13.62
N HIS A 71 -1.52 18.93 13.39
CA HIS A 71 -0.42 19.67 12.76
C HIS A 71 -0.33 19.26 11.28
N ILE A 72 -0.30 20.24 10.38
CA ILE A 72 -0.05 20.03 8.95
C ILE A 72 1.19 20.82 8.59
N GLU A 73 2.14 20.18 7.91
CA GLU A 73 3.38 20.79 7.50
C GLU A 73 3.13 21.97 6.54
N SER A 74 3.94 23.04 6.64
CA SER A 74 3.66 24.30 5.92
C SER A 74 3.53 24.12 4.41
N ASN A 75 4.28 23.18 3.83
CA ASN A 75 4.23 22.88 2.40
C ASN A 75 2.93 22.18 1.96
N TYR A 76 2.15 21.66 2.91
CA TYR A 76 0.89 20.95 2.67
C TYR A 76 -0.35 21.68 3.21
N LEU A 77 -0.18 22.73 4.03
CA LEU A 77 -1.24 23.43 4.76
C LEU A 77 -2.48 23.83 3.92
N HIS A 78 -2.26 24.24 2.67
CA HIS A 78 -3.35 24.65 1.75
C HIS A 78 -3.54 23.67 0.58
N ARG A 79 -2.90 22.50 0.65
CA ARG A 79 -2.90 21.49 -0.42
C ARG A 79 -3.74 20.28 -0.06
N VAL A 80 -3.84 19.96 1.24
CA VAL A 80 -4.53 18.79 1.75
C VAL A 80 -5.58 19.15 2.79
N HIS A 81 -6.55 18.26 2.97
CA HIS A 81 -7.54 18.32 4.03
C HIS A 81 -7.96 16.91 4.44
N PHE A 82 -8.64 16.83 5.59
CA PHE A 82 -9.22 15.60 6.12
C PHE A 82 -10.73 15.73 6.14
N LEU A 83 -11.43 14.82 5.47
CA LEU A 83 -12.89 14.83 5.43
C LEU A 83 -13.43 14.29 6.76
N ASN A 84 -14.21 15.12 7.48
CA ASN A 84 -14.99 14.80 8.68
C ASN A 84 -14.38 13.68 9.55
N SER A 85 -13.42 14.03 10.39
CA SER A 85 -12.85 13.09 11.36
C SER A 85 -13.96 12.47 12.20
N THR A 86 -14.23 11.19 11.99
CA THR A 86 -15.20 10.44 12.78
C THR A 86 -14.80 10.46 14.25
N VAL A 87 -15.77 10.25 15.16
CA VAL A 87 -15.50 10.09 16.59
C VAL A 87 -14.41 9.03 16.77
N GLY A 88 -13.28 9.41 17.38
CA GLY A 88 -12.13 8.53 17.56
C GLY A 88 -11.16 8.45 16.37
N PHE A 89 -11.24 9.37 15.39
CA PHE A 89 -10.24 9.62 14.33
C PHE A 89 -9.73 8.36 13.63
N ARG A 90 -10.60 7.35 13.49
CA ARG A 90 -10.26 6.08 12.83
C ARG A 90 -10.16 6.23 11.32
N ASN A 91 -10.91 7.17 10.75
CA ASN A 91 -10.76 7.57 9.37
C ASN A 91 -9.88 8.83 9.31
N MET A 92 -8.67 8.65 8.80
CA MET A 92 -7.71 9.73 8.56
C MET A 92 -7.34 9.79 7.08
N SER A 93 -8.33 9.61 6.21
CA SER A 93 -8.13 9.71 4.76
C SER A 93 -7.67 11.11 4.37
N LEU A 94 -6.62 11.19 3.55
CA LEU A 94 -5.99 12.44 3.13
C LEU A 94 -6.51 12.83 1.75
N SER A 95 -7.19 13.96 1.66
CA SER A 95 -7.75 14.47 0.40
C SER A 95 -6.97 15.69 -0.08
N PHE A 96 -6.72 15.77 -1.38
CA PHE A 96 -6.05 16.91 -2.01
C PHE A 96 -7.07 17.93 -2.53
N TYR A 97 -6.75 19.22 -2.44
CA TYR A 97 -7.54 20.28 -3.09
C TYR A 97 -7.19 20.41 -4.58
N ASN A 98 -5.90 20.32 -4.89
CA ASN A 98 -5.38 20.39 -6.24
C ASN A 98 -4.02 19.68 -6.29
N ALA A 99 -4.06 18.37 -6.54
CA ALA A 99 -2.87 17.55 -6.73
C ALA A 99 -2.25 17.76 -8.11
N SER A 100 -0.94 17.58 -8.19
CA SER A 100 -0.11 17.78 -9.36
C SER A 100 0.79 16.56 -9.59
N GLU A 101 1.53 16.56 -10.69
CA GLU A 101 2.55 15.51 -10.96
C GLU A 101 3.60 15.40 -9.85
N ALA A 102 3.88 16.50 -9.14
CA ALA A 102 4.78 16.49 -7.99
C ALA A 102 4.24 15.66 -6.81
N ASP A 103 2.95 15.33 -6.79
CA ASP A 103 2.30 14.52 -5.76
C ASP A 103 2.31 13.02 -6.07
N ILE A 104 2.86 12.61 -7.20
CA ILE A 104 3.18 11.21 -7.47
C ILE A 104 4.21 10.73 -6.44
N GLY A 105 4.06 9.51 -5.95
CA GLY A 105 4.97 8.93 -4.97
C GLY A 105 4.30 7.91 -4.05
N ILE A 106 5.05 7.48 -3.03
CA ILE A 106 4.58 6.55 -2.00
C ILE A 106 4.29 7.34 -0.74
N TYR A 107 3.11 7.14 -0.19
CA TYR A 107 2.63 7.73 1.03
C TYR A 107 2.49 6.64 2.10
N SER A 108 2.75 7.01 3.35
CA SER A 108 2.52 6.14 4.51
C SER A 108 1.55 6.82 5.46
N CYS A 109 0.52 6.09 5.85
CA CYS A 109 -0.42 6.44 6.89
C CYS A 109 -0.18 5.52 8.09
N LEU A 110 0.34 6.08 9.18
CA LEU A 110 0.79 5.35 10.36
C LEU A 110 -0.11 5.67 11.55
N PHE A 111 -0.86 4.68 12.00
CA PHE A 111 -1.62 4.74 13.25
C PHE A 111 -0.78 4.18 14.39
N HIS A 112 -0.75 4.87 15.52
CA HIS A 112 -0.21 4.35 16.77
C HIS A 112 -1.37 3.97 17.70
N ALA A 113 -1.35 2.74 18.19
CA ALA A 113 -2.37 2.22 19.10
C ALA A 113 -1.70 1.56 20.31
N PHE A 114 -1.09 2.35 21.21
CA PHE A 114 -0.47 1.76 22.40
C PHE A 114 -1.53 1.08 23.30
N PRO A 115 -1.30 -0.16 23.80
CA PRO A 115 -0.07 -0.98 23.72
C PRO A 115 -0.03 -1.98 22.55
N ASN A 116 -1.03 -1.98 21.66
CA ASN A 116 -1.18 -2.91 20.54
C ASN A 116 -0.17 -2.72 19.40
N GLY A 117 0.56 -1.60 19.39
CA GLY A 117 1.59 -1.30 18.40
C GLY A 117 1.09 -0.43 17.25
N PRO A 118 1.95 -0.18 16.26
CA PRO A 118 1.59 0.61 15.10
C PRO A 118 0.87 -0.23 14.04
N TRP A 119 0.07 0.44 13.22
CA TRP A 119 -0.47 -0.09 11.98
C TRP A 119 -0.16 0.90 10.86
N GLU A 120 0.43 0.42 9.77
CA GLU A 120 0.82 1.25 8.62
C GLU A 120 0.03 0.80 7.39
N LYS A 121 -0.49 1.78 6.63
CA LYS A 121 -0.97 1.58 5.25
C LYS A 121 -0.09 2.39 4.30
N LYS A 122 0.49 1.73 3.31
CA LYS A 122 1.29 2.33 2.24
C LYS A 122 0.45 2.51 0.98
N ILE A 123 0.35 3.75 0.49
CA ILE A 123 -0.42 4.08 -0.71
C ILE A 123 0.52 4.62 -1.77
N LYS A 124 0.50 4.03 -2.97
CA LYS A 124 1.26 4.51 -4.13
C LYS A 124 0.36 5.31 -5.05
N VAL A 125 0.70 6.58 -5.28
CA VAL A 125 0.05 7.42 -6.28
C VAL A 125 0.81 7.32 -7.59
N VAL A 126 0.10 7.04 -8.68
CA VAL A 126 0.68 6.90 -10.02
C VAL A 126 -0.05 7.77 -11.04
N TRP A 127 0.68 8.25 -12.04
CA TRP A 127 0.06 8.77 -13.25
C TRP A 127 -0.36 7.59 -14.13
N SER A 128 -1.65 7.47 -14.39
CA SER A 128 -2.24 6.40 -15.17
C SER A 128 -3.57 6.85 -15.77
N ASP A 129 -3.98 6.22 -16.86
CA ASP A 129 -5.38 6.18 -17.28
C ASP A 129 -6.21 5.31 -16.31
N SER A 130 -7.52 5.18 -16.55
CA SER A 130 -8.38 4.31 -15.73
C SER A 130 -7.79 2.89 -15.65
N PHE A 131 -7.66 2.35 -14.44
CA PHE A 131 -7.07 1.01 -14.26
C PHE A 131 -7.89 -0.09 -14.93
N GLU A 132 -9.19 0.10 -15.11
CA GLU A 132 -10.07 -0.83 -15.84
C GLU A 132 -9.69 -0.96 -17.33
N ILE A 133 -9.08 0.06 -17.93
CA ILE A 133 -8.64 0.00 -19.33
C ILE A 133 -7.45 -0.96 -19.47
N ALA A 134 -6.57 -0.99 -18.47
CA ALA A 134 -5.41 -1.87 -18.44
C ALA A 134 -5.76 -3.31 -18.01
N ALA A 135 -6.94 -3.53 -17.41
CA ALA A 135 -7.40 -4.81 -16.90
C ALA A 135 -8.77 -5.20 -17.53
N PRO A 136 -8.79 -5.58 -18.82
CA PRO A 136 -10.02 -6.05 -19.47
C PRO A 136 -10.52 -7.34 -18.82
N SER A 137 -11.84 -7.50 -18.72
CA SER A 137 -12.46 -8.67 -18.10
C SER A 137 -12.31 -9.92 -18.97
N ASP A 138 -11.58 -10.92 -18.48
CA ASP A 138 -11.47 -12.23 -19.12
C ASP A 138 -12.71 -13.12 -18.90
N SER A 139 -13.49 -12.85 -17.85
CA SER A 139 -14.70 -13.60 -17.51
C SER A 139 -15.73 -12.74 -16.79
N TYR A 140 -16.99 -13.18 -16.81
CA TYR A 140 -18.09 -12.55 -16.09
C TYR A 140 -18.72 -13.54 -15.12
N LEU A 141 -18.88 -13.13 -13.87
CA LEU A 141 -19.49 -13.93 -12.80
C LEU A 141 -20.61 -13.11 -12.15
N SER A 142 -21.77 -13.73 -11.97
CA SER A 142 -22.93 -13.13 -11.30
C SER A 142 -23.30 -13.98 -10.08
N ALA A 143 -23.58 -13.31 -8.98
CA ALA A 143 -24.01 -13.93 -7.73
C ALA A 143 -25.10 -13.08 -7.07
N GLU A 144 -25.95 -13.70 -6.28
CA GLU A 144 -26.96 -12.98 -5.49
C GLU A 144 -26.34 -12.44 -4.18
N PRO A 145 -26.86 -11.32 -3.64
CA PRO A 145 -26.40 -10.79 -2.37
C PRO A 145 -26.49 -11.83 -1.25
N GLY A 146 -25.38 -12.05 -0.54
CA GLY A 146 -25.30 -13.02 0.56
C GLY A 146 -24.83 -14.42 0.17
N GLN A 147 -24.53 -14.67 -1.11
CA GLN A 147 -23.86 -15.89 -1.55
C GLN A 147 -22.34 -15.77 -1.43
N ASP A 148 -21.68 -16.87 -1.05
CA ASP A 148 -20.23 -16.98 -1.10
C ASP A 148 -19.76 -17.14 -2.55
N VAL A 149 -18.82 -16.29 -2.97
CA VAL A 149 -18.30 -16.27 -4.34
C VAL A 149 -16.88 -16.84 -4.36
N THR A 150 -16.65 -17.86 -5.19
CA THR A 150 -15.32 -18.44 -5.39
C THR A 150 -14.67 -17.88 -6.66
N LEU A 151 -13.55 -17.20 -6.50
CA LEU A 151 -12.72 -16.72 -7.61
C LEU A 151 -11.58 -17.72 -7.86
N THR A 152 -11.38 -18.13 -9.12
CA THR A 152 -10.34 -19.10 -9.50
C THR A 152 -9.29 -18.44 -10.37
N CYS A 153 -8.01 -18.54 -9.99
CA CYS A 153 -6.89 -18.10 -10.83
C CYS A 153 -6.40 -19.29 -11.69
N GLN A 154 -6.38 -19.14 -13.01
CA GLN A 154 -5.84 -20.17 -13.91
C GLN A 154 -4.36 -19.89 -14.21
N LEU A 155 -3.47 -20.59 -13.51
CA LEU A 155 -2.03 -20.47 -13.72
C LEU A 155 -1.51 -21.49 -14.75
N PRO A 156 -0.63 -21.09 -15.68
CA PRO A 156 0.05 -22.04 -16.56
C PRO A 156 0.99 -22.94 -15.74
N ARG A 157 0.90 -24.26 -15.96
CA ARG A 157 1.61 -25.29 -15.15
C ARG A 157 3.12 -25.36 -15.39
N THR A 158 3.66 -24.57 -16.31
CA THR A 158 5.00 -24.77 -16.88
C THR A 158 6.11 -23.96 -16.20
N TRP A 159 5.78 -23.02 -15.30
CA TRP A 159 6.77 -22.16 -14.65
C TRP A 159 6.57 -22.13 -13.13
N PRO A 160 7.64 -22.13 -12.32
CA PRO A 160 7.50 -21.97 -10.87
C PRO A 160 6.97 -20.56 -10.58
N VAL A 161 5.72 -20.50 -10.12
CA VAL A 161 5.09 -19.27 -9.65
C VAL A 161 5.68 -18.92 -8.29
N GLN A 162 6.30 -17.75 -8.17
CA GLN A 162 6.90 -17.30 -6.92
C GLN A 162 5.89 -16.62 -5.99
N GLN A 163 4.91 -15.90 -6.57
CA GLN A 163 3.89 -15.18 -5.81
C GLN A 163 2.61 -15.06 -6.64
N VAL A 164 1.45 -15.15 -5.97
CA VAL A 164 0.13 -14.87 -6.52
C VAL A 164 -0.49 -13.75 -5.69
N ILE A 165 -0.89 -12.67 -6.34
CA ILE A 165 -1.55 -11.52 -5.71
C ILE A 165 -2.93 -11.40 -6.35
N TRP A 166 -3.95 -11.28 -5.51
CA TRP A 166 -5.29 -10.95 -5.95
C TRP A 166 -5.54 -9.48 -5.73
N GLU A 167 -6.08 -8.79 -6.72
CA GLU A 167 -6.32 -7.35 -6.66
C GLU A 167 -7.76 -7.04 -7.03
N LYS A 168 -8.38 -6.13 -6.29
CA LYS A 168 -9.63 -5.50 -6.65
C LYS A 168 -9.30 -4.23 -7.45
N VAL A 169 -9.66 -4.25 -8.72
CA VAL A 169 -9.46 -3.11 -9.63
C VAL A 169 -10.74 -2.27 -9.67
N GLN A 170 -10.58 -0.96 -9.49
CA GLN A 170 -11.60 0.06 -9.67
C GLN A 170 -11.05 1.18 -10.57
N PRO A 171 -11.89 2.07 -11.13
CA PRO A 171 -11.42 3.10 -12.06
C PRO A 171 -10.31 4.03 -11.51
N HIS A 172 -10.33 4.26 -10.20
CA HIS A 172 -9.45 5.22 -9.52
C HIS A 172 -8.47 4.57 -8.53
N GLN A 173 -8.66 3.29 -8.23
CA GLN A 173 -7.96 2.61 -7.14
C GLN A 173 -7.78 1.12 -7.43
N VAL A 174 -6.65 0.57 -7.02
CA VAL A 174 -6.37 -0.87 -7.01
C VAL A 174 -5.89 -1.26 -5.63
N GLU A 175 -6.49 -2.31 -5.06
CA GLU A 175 -6.17 -2.82 -3.73
C GLU A 175 -5.93 -4.34 -3.78
N PRO A 176 -4.82 -4.85 -3.22
CA PRO A 176 -4.62 -6.27 -3.03
C PRO A 176 -5.64 -6.79 -2.01
N ILE A 177 -6.23 -7.94 -2.32
CA ILE A 177 -7.13 -8.67 -1.44
C ILE A 177 -6.25 -9.54 -0.54
N ASN A 178 -6.30 -9.29 0.77
CA ASN A 178 -5.71 -10.20 1.75
C ASN A 178 -6.49 -11.51 1.75
N ILE A 179 -6.08 -12.45 0.90
CA ILE A 179 -6.55 -13.82 0.97
C ILE A 179 -5.83 -14.49 2.12
N LEU A 180 -6.58 -15.07 3.06
CA LEU A 180 -6.02 -16.06 3.99
C LEU A 180 -5.43 -17.18 3.13
N SER A 181 -4.11 -17.14 2.90
CA SER A 181 -3.42 -18.16 2.14
C SER A 181 -3.53 -19.47 2.91
N PHE A 182 -4.46 -20.33 2.50
CA PHE A 182 -4.41 -21.72 2.91
C PHE A 182 -3.12 -22.31 2.31
N PRO A 183 -2.31 -23.03 3.09
CA PRO A 183 -1.21 -23.77 2.50
C PRO A 183 -1.82 -24.70 1.45
N SER A 184 -1.26 -24.66 0.24
CA SER A 184 -1.44 -25.72 -0.73
C SER A 184 -1.10 -27.02 -0.01
N LEU A 185 -2.12 -27.81 0.31
CA LEU A 185 -1.96 -29.23 0.59
C LEU A 185 -1.47 -29.83 -0.72
N GLU A 186 -0.15 -29.85 -0.92
CA GLU A 186 0.46 -30.79 -1.83
C GLU A 186 0.13 -32.20 -1.30
N GLY A 187 -0.59 -32.96 -2.11
CA GLY A 187 -0.80 -34.39 -1.93
C GLY A 187 0.34 -35.19 -2.53
#